data_AF-A0AAV1Y247-F1
#
_entry.id   AF-A0AAV1Y247-F1
#
_cell.length_a   1.000
_cell.length_b   1.000
_cell.length_c   1.000
_cell.angle_alpha   90.00
_cell.angle_beta   90.00
_cell.angle_gamma   90.00
#
_symmetry.space_group_name_H-M   'P 1'
#
loop_
_entity.id
_entity.type
_entity.pdbx_description
1 polymer ?
#
loop_
_entity_poly.entity_id
_entity_poly.type
_entity_poly.pdbx_seq_one_letter_code
_entity_poly.pdbx_strand_id
1 'polypeptide(L)'
;MSFGSSLFSPPRAVVFNRNRTCQTSRFKAAADVPDFLSADWFESRKKRPSGPRLDFSAEDAVNFQLQALKHNDQPRQDYGIEVMYRFAGFDPFVRSTYFGPFFDLGQFERFRRIFHHSTYRVLLGHKERKIMSSLFVEENKYKQRVWIRGSRPEEEEIFQFTMVQRVGGCWDGYWLTESLLHDRDTFSGGLAY
;
A
#
# COMPACT_ATOMS: atom_id res chain seq x y z
N MET A 1 -74.97 41.69 21.31
CA MET A 1 -75.74 41.40 20.08
C MET A 1 -75.56 39.92 19.75
N SER A 2 -76.63 39.12 19.93
CA SER A 2 -77.05 37.86 19.25
C SER A 2 -76.03 36.76 18.85
N PHE A 3 -76.30 35.46 18.91
CA PHE A 3 -77.42 34.59 19.36
C PHE A 3 -76.84 33.16 19.60
N GLY A 4 -77.65 32.26 20.19
CA GLY A 4 -77.35 30.87 20.63
C GLY A 4 -76.76 29.92 19.58
N SER A 5 -76.43 28.65 19.85
CA SER A 5 -76.80 27.74 20.97
C SER A 5 -76.10 26.38 20.78
N SER A 6 -75.47 25.89 21.84
CA SER A 6 -75.37 24.52 22.39
C SER A 6 -75.65 23.23 21.56
N LEU A 7 -74.81 22.20 21.80
CA LEU A 7 -75.10 20.77 22.15
C LEU A 7 -74.44 19.66 21.28
N PHE A 8 -73.62 18.84 21.97
CA PHE A 8 -73.41 17.37 21.93
C PHE A 8 -73.19 16.58 20.60
N SER A 9 -72.05 15.86 20.51
CA SER A 9 -71.94 14.35 20.52
C SER A 9 -70.63 13.80 19.86
N PRO A 10 -70.06 12.65 20.33
CA PRO A 10 -68.95 11.89 19.69
C PRO A 10 -69.51 10.69 18.87
N PRO A 11 -68.80 9.58 18.52
CA PRO A 11 -67.38 9.28 18.18
C PRO A 11 -67.28 8.61 16.76
N ARG A 12 -66.07 8.18 16.30
CA ARG A 12 -65.98 7.03 15.36
C ARG A 12 -64.63 6.31 15.43
N ALA A 13 -64.66 5.11 16.01
CA ALA A 13 -63.64 4.08 15.92
C ALA A 13 -63.79 3.33 14.58
N VAL A 14 -62.68 2.98 13.94
CA VAL A 14 -62.65 2.03 12.82
C VAL A 14 -62.10 0.70 13.32
N VAL A 15 -62.95 -0.31 13.19
CA VAL A 15 -62.76 -1.71 13.53
C VAL A 15 -61.87 -2.37 12.46
N PHE A 16 -60.82 -3.08 12.86
CA PHE A 16 -60.11 -4.01 11.98
C PHE A 16 -60.55 -5.44 12.31
N ASN A 17 -61.21 -6.07 11.35
CA ASN A 17 -61.77 -7.42 11.47
C ASN A 17 -60.70 -8.49 11.14
N ARG A 18 -60.69 -9.57 11.93
CA ARG A 18 -59.92 -10.80 11.74
C ARG A 18 -60.41 -11.54 10.49
N ASN A 19 -59.53 -12.29 9.82
CA ASN A 19 -59.67 -13.74 9.76
C ASN A 19 -58.43 -14.48 9.22
N ARG A 20 -58.21 -15.64 9.84
CA ARG A 20 -57.13 -16.61 9.64
C ARG A 20 -57.40 -17.49 8.43
N THR A 21 -56.34 -17.87 7.72
CA THR A 21 -56.14 -19.23 7.22
C THR A 21 -54.65 -19.56 7.25
N CYS A 22 -54.27 -20.54 8.08
CA CYS A 22 -52.92 -21.10 8.15
C CYS A 22 -52.82 -22.23 7.12
N GLN A 23 -52.05 -22.01 6.06
CA GLN A 23 -51.53 -23.10 5.23
C GLN A 23 -50.04 -23.25 5.52
N THR A 24 -49.67 -24.42 6.01
CA THR A 24 -48.30 -24.85 6.28
C THR A 24 -47.56 -25.11 4.97
N SER A 25 -46.77 -24.15 4.49
CA SER A 25 -45.72 -24.43 3.51
C SER A 25 -44.41 -24.68 4.27
N ARG A 26 -43.95 -25.93 4.29
CA ARG A 26 -42.58 -26.27 4.68
C ARG A 26 -41.64 -25.71 3.62
N PHE A 27 -41.22 -24.46 3.77
CA PHE A 27 -40.06 -23.95 3.06
C PHE A 27 -38.82 -24.60 3.67
N LYS A 28 -38.23 -25.56 2.95
CA LYS A 28 -36.83 -25.91 3.16
C LYS A 28 -36.03 -24.67 2.73
N ALA A 29 -35.62 -23.86 3.69
CA ALA A 29 -34.58 -22.87 3.46
C ALA A 29 -33.28 -23.64 3.24
N ALA A 30 -32.99 -23.99 1.99
CA ALA A 30 -31.61 -24.17 1.57
C ALA A 30 -30.99 -22.78 1.69
N ALA A 31 -30.38 -22.50 2.84
CA ALA A 31 -29.53 -21.35 2.99
C ALA A 31 -28.32 -21.61 2.11
N ASP A 32 -28.41 -21.22 0.84
CA ASP A 32 -27.24 -20.90 0.04
C ASP A 32 -26.55 -19.75 0.75
N VAL A 33 -25.67 -20.09 1.69
CA VAL A 33 -24.74 -19.14 2.28
C VAL A 33 -23.91 -18.63 1.12
N PRO A 34 -24.02 -17.34 0.75
CA PRO A 34 -23.19 -16.81 -0.31
C PRO A 34 -21.73 -17.02 0.09
N ASP A 35 -20.96 -17.66 -0.77
CA ASP A 35 -19.55 -17.90 -0.51
C ASP A 35 -18.82 -16.54 -0.60
N PHE A 36 -18.77 -15.81 0.53
CA PHE A 36 -18.15 -14.49 0.64
C PHE A 36 -16.63 -14.51 0.39
N LEU A 37 -16.06 -15.68 0.12
CA LEU A 37 -14.68 -15.89 -0.28
C LEU A 37 -14.65 -16.46 -1.71
N SER A 38 -15.25 -15.73 -2.66
CA SER A 38 -15.14 -16.04 -4.10
C SER A 38 -13.70 -16.42 -4.45
N ALA A 39 -13.48 -17.46 -5.26
CA ALA A 39 -12.14 -17.89 -5.68
C ALA A 39 -11.33 -16.73 -6.32
N ASP A 40 -12.04 -15.73 -6.86
CA ASP A 40 -11.51 -14.47 -7.36
C ASP A 40 -10.79 -13.62 -6.28
N TRP A 41 -11.11 -13.79 -5.00
CA TRP A 41 -10.45 -13.15 -3.86
C TRP A 41 -9.00 -13.60 -3.71
N PHE A 42 -8.73 -14.89 -3.90
CA PHE A 42 -7.36 -15.43 -3.87
C PHE A 42 -6.59 -15.05 -5.14
N GLU A 43 -7.23 -15.11 -6.31
CA GLU A 43 -6.68 -14.66 -7.59
C GLU A 43 -6.34 -13.16 -7.58
N SER A 44 -7.19 -12.31 -6.99
CA SER A 44 -6.93 -10.88 -6.84
C SER A 44 -5.81 -10.56 -5.84
N ARG A 45 -5.56 -11.44 -4.84
CA ARG A 45 -4.37 -11.36 -3.99
C ARG A 45 -3.10 -11.81 -4.72
N LYS A 46 -3.16 -12.81 -5.61
CA LYS A 46 -2.04 -13.18 -6.50
C LYS A 46 -1.63 -12.02 -7.42
N LYS A 47 -2.58 -11.15 -7.79
CA LYS A 47 -2.34 -9.94 -8.60
C LYS A 47 -1.76 -8.76 -7.81
N ARG A 48 -1.71 -8.80 -6.48
CA ARG A 48 -1.13 -7.71 -5.67
C ARG A 48 0.40 -7.86 -5.63
N PRO A 49 1.16 -6.77 -5.77
CA PRO A 49 2.62 -6.82 -5.64
C PRO A 49 2.97 -7.38 -4.28
N SER A 50 4.02 -8.17 -4.14
CA SER A 50 4.44 -8.60 -2.80
C SER A 50 4.82 -7.37 -1.97
N GLY A 51 4.26 -7.27 -0.76
CA GLY A 51 4.49 -6.15 0.15
C GLY A 51 5.36 -6.54 1.35
N PRO A 52 5.60 -5.59 2.27
CA PRO A 52 6.31 -5.86 3.51
C PRO A 52 5.59 -6.92 4.35
N ARG A 53 6.38 -7.74 5.03
CA ARG A 53 5.91 -8.86 5.87
C ARG A 53 6.49 -8.71 7.26
N LEU A 54 5.76 -9.18 8.27
CA LEU A 54 6.19 -9.09 9.66
C LEU A 54 7.44 -9.93 9.94
N ASP A 55 7.59 -11.05 9.22
CA ASP A 55 8.71 -11.98 9.40
C ASP A 55 10.02 -11.50 8.72
N PHE A 56 9.99 -10.36 8.02
CA PHE A 56 11.18 -9.85 7.34
C PHE A 56 12.09 -9.13 8.31
N SER A 57 13.38 -9.48 8.30
CA SER A 57 14.41 -8.60 8.84
C SER A 57 14.58 -7.37 7.93
N ALA A 58 15.24 -6.33 8.44
CA ALA A 58 15.56 -5.15 7.64
C ALA A 58 16.38 -5.50 6.38
N GLU A 59 17.30 -6.47 6.50
CA GLU A 59 18.11 -6.97 5.39
C GLU A 59 17.29 -7.74 4.37
N ASP A 60 16.38 -8.62 4.84
CA ASP A 60 15.51 -9.41 3.96
C ASP A 60 14.56 -8.51 3.18
N ALA A 61 14.04 -7.45 3.82
CA ALA A 61 13.19 -6.46 3.17
C ALA A 61 13.91 -5.76 2.00
N VAL A 62 15.15 -5.30 2.21
CA VAL A 62 15.95 -4.68 1.15
C VAL A 62 16.30 -5.69 0.06
N ASN A 63 16.69 -6.92 0.44
CA ASN A 63 17.00 -7.97 -0.53
C ASN A 63 15.78 -8.32 -1.38
N PHE A 64 14.59 -8.40 -0.77
CA PHE A 64 13.34 -8.67 -1.46
C PHE A 64 13.01 -7.57 -2.49
N GLN A 65 13.14 -6.32 -2.09
CA GLN A 65 12.97 -5.16 -2.96
C GLN A 65 13.94 -5.18 -4.15
N LEU A 66 15.22 -5.47 -3.92
CA LEU A 66 16.21 -5.58 -4.97
C LEU A 66 15.92 -6.74 -5.92
N GLN A 67 15.47 -7.89 -5.41
CA GLN A 67 15.03 -8.99 -6.29
C GLN A 67 13.84 -8.60 -7.16
N ALA A 68 12.88 -7.85 -6.62
CA ALA A 68 11.75 -7.35 -7.39
C ALA A 68 12.20 -6.39 -8.50
N LEU A 69 13.14 -5.48 -8.20
CA LEU A 69 13.71 -4.55 -9.19
C LEU A 69 14.55 -5.24 -10.26
N LYS A 70 15.24 -6.34 -9.91
CA LYS A 70 15.95 -7.19 -10.88
C LYS A 70 15.00 -7.78 -11.93
N HIS A 71 13.78 -8.14 -11.52
CA HIS A 71 12.74 -8.71 -12.38
C HIS A 71 11.57 -7.73 -12.56
N ASN A 72 11.87 -6.44 -12.80
CA ASN A 72 10.90 -5.37 -12.74
C ASN A 72 9.63 -5.60 -13.57
N ASP A 73 9.74 -6.23 -14.76
CA ASP A 73 8.61 -6.38 -15.69
C ASP A 73 7.92 -7.75 -15.62
N GLN A 74 8.14 -8.52 -14.54
CA GLN A 74 7.50 -9.82 -14.33
C GLN A 74 6.76 -9.84 -12.98
N PRO A 75 5.48 -10.28 -12.92
CA PRO A 75 4.65 -10.80 -14.01
C PRO A 75 4.01 -9.73 -14.92
N ARG A 76 4.13 -8.45 -14.59
CA ARG A 76 3.61 -7.31 -15.37
C ARG A 76 4.63 -6.18 -15.40
N GLN A 77 4.48 -5.26 -16.35
CA GLN A 77 5.36 -4.09 -16.46
C GLN A 77 5.42 -3.31 -15.14
N ASP A 78 6.63 -2.91 -14.75
CA ASP A 78 6.88 -2.10 -13.54
C ASP A 78 6.42 -2.73 -12.21
N TYR A 79 6.25 -4.05 -12.16
CA TYR A 79 5.99 -4.81 -10.94
C TYR A 79 7.04 -4.56 -9.84
N GLY A 80 8.32 -4.46 -10.20
CA GLY A 80 9.39 -4.16 -9.25
C GLY A 80 9.21 -2.80 -8.56
N ILE A 81 8.83 -1.78 -9.34
CA ILE A 81 8.51 -0.44 -8.84
C ILE A 81 7.26 -0.48 -7.96
N GLU A 82 6.23 -1.25 -8.32
CA GLU A 82 5.05 -1.43 -7.46
C GLU A 82 5.41 -2.04 -6.11
N VAL A 83 6.31 -3.04 -6.09
CA VAL A 83 6.84 -3.60 -4.84
C VAL A 83 7.53 -2.50 -4.04
N MET A 84 8.42 -1.72 -4.64
CA MET A 84 9.05 -0.57 -3.96
C MET A 84 8.03 0.39 -3.36
N TYR A 85 6.97 0.71 -4.11
CA TYR A 85 5.90 1.58 -3.67
C TYR A 85 5.13 1.02 -2.46
N ARG A 86 4.89 -0.30 -2.41
CA ARG A 86 4.22 -0.94 -1.26
C ARG A 86 5.07 -0.97 0.00
N PHE A 87 6.39 -1.03 -0.16
CA PHE A 87 7.33 -0.93 0.96
C PHE A 87 7.58 0.51 1.38
N ALA A 88 7.21 1.49 0.56
CA ALA A 88 7.46 2.88 0.87
C ALA A 88 6.64 3.31 2.09
N GLY A 89 7.33 3.70 3.15
CA GLY A 89 6.73 4.03 4.43
C GLY A 89 6.25 5.47 4.54
N PHE A 90 5.94 6.15 3.43
CA PHE A 90 5.51 7.55 3.43
C PHE A 90 3.99 7.69 3.42
N ASP A 91 3.48 8.84 3.85
CA ASP A 91 2.07 9.19 3.76
C ASP A 91 1.75 9.68 2.33
N PRO A 92 0.82 9.03 1.59
CA PRO A 92 0.45 9.45 0.24
C PRO A 92 -0.07 10.89 0.13
N PHE A 93 -0.60 11.46 1.21
CA PHE A 93 -1.16 12.81 1.23
C PHE A 93 -0.12 13.89 1.55
N VAL A 94 1.11 13.50 1.89
CA VAL A 94 2.19 14.40 2.30
C VAL A 94 3.37 14.27 1.33
N ARG A 95 4.12 15.37 1.17
CA ARG A 95 5.38 15.34 0.42
C ARG A 95 6.41 14.49 1.14
N SER A 96 7.03 13.59 0.40
CA SER A 96 8.03 12.65 0.92
C SER A 96 9.42 12.98 0.42
N THR A 97 10.42 12.76 1.28
CA THR A 97 11.86 12.85 0.98
C THR A 97 12.45 11.50 0.55
N TYR A 98 11.61 10.56 0.09
CA TYR A 98 12.03 9.20 -0.25
C TYR A 98 13.23 9.16 -1.21
N PHE A 99 13.27 10.06 -2.20
CA PHE A 99 14.37 10.18 -3.18
C PHE A 99 15.30 11.38 -2.89
N GLY A 100 15.29 11.90 -1.67
CA GLY A 100 16.08 13.07 -1.24
C GLY A 100 15.23 14.34 -1.18
N PRO A 101 15.01 15.06 -2.30
CA PRO A 101 14.11 16.22 -2.34
C PRO A 101 12.65 15.85 -2.02
N PHE A 102 11.86 16.87 -1.67
CA PHE A 102 10.43 16.71 -1.45
C PHE A 102 9.68 16.49 -2.77
N PHE A 103 9.06 15.32 -2.91
CA PHE A 103 8.20 14.98 -4.05
C PHE A 103 6.79 14.61 -3.58
N ASP A 104 5.79 14.92 -4.42
CA ASP A 104 4.45 14.35 -4.25
C ASP A 104 4.49 12.90 -4.79
N LEU A 105 4.69 11.93 -3.91
CA LEU A 105 4.86 10.53 -4.27
C LEU A 105 3.59 9.68 -4.08
N GLY A 106 2.52 10.23 -3.53
CA GLY A 106 1.27 9.49 -3.30
C GLY A 106 0.56 9.01 -4.58
N GLN A 107 0.96 9.52 -5.74
CA GLN A 107 0.54 9.00 -7.04
C GLN A 107 1.61 8.04 -7.57
N PHE A 108 1.21 6.80 -7.84
CA PHE A 108 2.11 5.76 -8.34
C PHE A 108 2.85 6.18 -9.61
N GLU A 109 2.20 6.91 -10.53
CA GLU A 109 2.81 7.38 -11.77
C GLU A 109 3.98 8.33 -11.52
N ARG A 110 3.90 9.18 -10.49
CA ARG A 110 5.01 10.08 -10.12
C ARG A 110 6.19 9.30 -9.57
N PHE A 111 5.91 8.35 -8.68
CA PHE A 111 6.92 7.44 -8.13
C PHE A 111 7.61 6.62 -9.23
N ARG A 112 6.82 6.04 -10.15
CA ARG A 112 7.29 5.29 -11.32
C ARG A 112 8.19 6.13 -12.23
N ARG A 113 7.81 7.38 -12.52
CA ARG A 113 8.59 8.27 -13.39
C ARG A 113 10.01 8.49 -12.87
N ILE A 114 10.20 8.57 -11.55
CA ILE A 114 11.53 8.76 -10.94
C ILE A 114 12.42 7.55 -11.17
N PHE A 115 11.89 6.33 -11.03
CA PHE A 115 12.64 5.09 -11.32
C PHE A 115 13.07 4.98 -12.79
N HIS A 116 12.27 5.48 -13.72
CA HIS A 116 12.61 5.52 -15.15
C HIS A 116 13.56 6.67 -15.52
N HIS A 117 13.80 7.62 -14.62
CA HIS A 117 14.75 8.71 -14.82
C HIS A 117 16.20 8.23 -14.60
N SER A 118 17.18 8.95 -15.19
CA SER A 118 18.57 8.49 -15.35
C SER A 118 19.24 7.98 -14.07
N THR A 119 19.04 8.64 -12.93
CA THR A 119 19.69 8.29 -11.66
C THR A 119 19.29 6.91 -11.13
N TYR A 120 18.00 6.54 -11.24
CA TYR A 120 17.47 5.32 -10.64
C TYR A 120 17.22 4.19 -11.64
N ARG A 121 17.29 4.47 -12.95
CA ARG A 121 17.12 3.45 -14.00
C ARG A 121 18.04 2.26 -13.84
N VAL A 122 19.25 2.47 -13.30
CA VAL A 122 20.26 1.42 -13.06
C VAL A 122 19.74 0.30 -12.15
N LEU A 123 18.76 0.61 -11.28
CA LEU A 123 18.11 -0.38 -10.42
C LEU A 123 17.23 -1.36 -11.19
N LEU A 124 16.65 -0.93 -12.31
CA LEU A 124 15.68 -1.69 -13.09
C LEU A 124 16.42 -2.71 -13.97
N GLY A 125 16.11 -4.00 -13.79
CA GLY A 125 16.72 -5.05 -14.60
C GLY A 125 18.24 -5.18 -14.39
N HIS A 126 18.74 -4.83 -13.20
CA HIS A 126 20.16 -4.92 -12.87
C HIS A 126 20.66 -6.37 -12.94
N LYS A 127 21.92 -6.55 -13.37
CA LYS A 127 22.54 -7.87 -13.52
C LYS A 127 23.04 -8.38 -12.18
N GLU A 128 23.76 -7.53 -11.47
CA GLU A 128 24.49 -7.85 -10.26
C GLU A 128 24.24 -6.77 -9.19
N ARG A 129 24.29 -7.21 -7.94
CA ARG A 129 24.23 -6.33 -6.78
C ARG A 129 25.19 -6.84 -5.71
N LYS A 130 25.83 -5.93 -5.00
CA LYS A 130 26.75 -6.22 -3.89
C LYS A 130 26.43 -5.34 -2.71
N ILE A 131 26.19 -5.94 -1.55
CA ILE A 131 26.03 -5.21 -0.30
C ILE A 131 27.42 -4.67 0.08
N MET A 132 27.52 -3.34 0.23
CA MET A 132 28.77 -2.68 0.62
C MET A 132 28.86 -2.55 2.14
N SER A 133 27.78 -2.08 2.77
CA SER A 133 27.72 -1.89 4.22
C SER A 133 26.29 -2.01 4.73
N SER A 134 26.12 -2.58 5.91
CA SER A 134 24.88 -2.61 6.69
C SER A 134 25.12 -1.95 8.05
N LEU A 135 24.17 -1.15 8.51
CA LEU A 135 24.28 -0.42 9.78
C LEU A 135 22.91 -0.25 10.42
N PHE A 136 22.75 -0.70 11.65
CA PHE A 136 21.66 -0.27 12.52
C PHE A 136 22.03 1.08 13.13
N VAL A 137 21.33 2.14 12.72
CA VAL A 137 21.54 3.49 13.27
C VAL A 137 20.89 3.60 14.64
N GLU A 138 19.70 3.00 14.77
CA GLU A 138 18.90 2.90 15.99
C GLU A 138 18.21 1.53 15.98
N GLU A 139 17.54 1.16 17.08
CA GLU A 139 16.80 -0.12 17.19
C GLU A 139 15.78 -0.30 16.04
N ASN A 140 15.08 0.78 15.69
CA ASN A 140 14.04 0.78 14.66
C ASN A 140 14.50 1.39 13.34
N LYS A 141 15.81 1.62 13.15
CA LYS A 141 16.34 2.30 11.96
C LYS A 141 17.58 1.61 11.42
N TYR A 142 17.48 1.18 10.17
CA TYR A 142 18.51 0.41 9.49
C TYR A 142 18.91 1.09 8.18
N LYS A 143 20.21 1.12 7.89
CA LYS A 143 20.77 1.65 6.65
C LYS A 143 21.60 0.59 5.95
N GLN A 144 21.43 0.48 4.64
CA GLN A 144 22.23 -0.42 3.82
C GLN A 144 22.70 0.27 2.55
N ARG A 145 24.00 0.21 2.27
CA ARG A 145 24.58 0.68 1.01
C ARG A 145 24.78 -0.51 0.10
N VAL A 146 24.31 -0.37 -1.13
CA VAL A 146 24.30 -1.43 -2.14
C VAL A 146 24.88 -0.87 -3.42
N TRP A 147 25.91 -1.53 -3.93
CA TRP A 147 26.43 -1.32 -5.27
C TRP A 147 25.63 -2.15 -6.25
N ILE A 148 25.23 -1.53 -7.36
CA ILE A 148 24.33 -2.13 -8.35
C ILE A 148 24.90 -1.92 -9.74
N ARG A 149 24.93 -3.01 -10.50
CA ARG A 149 25.35 -3.03 -11.89
C ARG A 149 24.14 -3.17 -12.80
N GLY A 150 23.89 -2.14 -13.59
CA GLY A 150 22.79 -2.05 -14.53
C GLY A 150 22.86 -3.06 -15.68
N SER A 151 21.90 -2.96 -16.58
CA SER A 151 21.83 -3.83 -17.75
C SER A 151 22.87 -3.45 -18.82
N ARG A 152 23.19 -2.16 -18.95
CA ARG A 152 24.18 -1.66 -19.91
C ARG A 152 25.61 -1.78 -19.35
N PRO A 153 26.61 -2.03 -20.21
CA PRO A 153 28.01 -1.89 -19.80
C PRO A 153 28.25 -0.46 -19.29
N GLU A 154 29.04 -0.32 -18.21
CA GLU A 154 29.39 0.95 -17.53
C GLU A 154 28.30 1.61 -16.65
N GLU A 155 27.08 1.08 -16.60
CA GLU A 155 26.07 1.56 -15.65
C GLU A 155 26.30 0.91 -14.28
N GLU A 156 27.08 1.57 -13.42
CA GLU A 156 27.36 1.14 -12.05
C GLU A 156 27.10 2.28 -11.07
N GLU A 157 26.23 2.04 -10.09
CA GLU A 157 25.85 3.06 -9.13
C GLU A 157 25.69 2.48 -7.72
N ILE A 158 25.84 3.34 -6.71
CA ILE A 158 25.70 2.98 -5.30
C ILE A 158 24.45 3.68 -4.76
N PHE A 159 23.61 2.90 -4.08
CA PHE A 159 22.40 3.39 -3.45
C PHE A 159 22.41 3.09 -1.96
N GLN A 160 21.89 4.03 -1.18
CA GLN A 160 21.65 3.88 0.25
C GLN A 160 20.16 3.69 0.50
N PHE A 161 19.80 2.52 1.02
CA PHE A 161 18.48 2.23 1.55
C PHE A 161 18.44 2.65 3.02
N THR A 162 17.44 3.44 3.40
CA THR A 162 17.09 3.69 4.79
C THR A 162 15.76 3.01 5.08
N MET A 163 15.80 2.04 5.97
CA MET A 163 14.66 1.27 6.44
C MET A 163 14.29 1.71 7.85
N VAL A 164 12.99 1.78 8.12
CA VAL A 164 12.44 2.09 9.43
C VAL A 164 11.44 1.02 9.81
N GLN A 165 11.57 0.49 11.02
CA GLN A 165 10.57 -0.36 11.63
C GLN A 165 9.48 0.54 12.23
N ARG A 166 8.24 0.35 11.77
CA ARG A 166 7.11 1.11 12.31
C ARG A 166 6.74 0.57 13.69
N VAL A 167 6.49 1.49 14.62
CA VAL A 167 6.01 1.18 15.97
C VAL A 167 4.59 1.73 16.10
N GLY A 168 3.65 0.85 16.40
CA GLY A 168 2.23 1.14 16.56
C GLY A 168 1.43 1.24 15.24
N GLY A 169 0.10 1.15 15.38
CA GLY A 169 -0.85 1.19 14.26
C GLY A 169 -0.94 -0.13 13.50
N CYS A 170 -1.47 -0.09 12.28
CA CYS A 170 -1.70 -1.28 11.45
C CYS A 170 -0.43 -1.83 10.77
N TRP A 171 0.70 -1.13 10.89
CA TRP A 171 2.01 -1.50 10.35
C TRP A 171 3.04 -1.77 11.45
N ASP A 172 2.60 -2.00 12.68
CA ASP A 172 3.48 -2.25 13.82
C ASP A 172 4.39 -3.47 13.57
N GLY A 173 5.69 -3.29 13.79
CA GLY A 173 6.72 -4.30 13.58
C GLY A 173 7.20 -4.47 12.14
N TYR A 174 6.56 -3.84 11.14
CA TYR A 174 6.96 -3.96 9.74
C TYR A 174 8.14 -3.05 9.39
N TRP A 175 9.09 -3.58 8.63
CA TRP A 175 10.16 -2.80 8.01
C TRP A 175 9.67 -2.15 6.71
N LEU A 176 9.71 -0.83 6.67
CA LEU A 176 9.35 -0.01 5.53
C LEU A 176 10.56 0.80 5.06
N THR A 177 10.58 1.17 3.79
CA THR A 177 11.62 2.04 3.25
C THR A 177 11.24 3.49 3.48
N GLU A 178 12.06 4.19 4.27
CA GLU A 178 11.97 5.62 4.50
C GLU A 178 12.55 6.39 3.32
N SER A 179 13.73 5.98 2.84
CA SER A 179 14.38 6.60 1.70
C SER A 179 15.28 5.65 0.90
N LEU A 180 15.43 5.97 -0.38
CA LEU A 180 16.32 5.35 -1.35
C LEU A 180 17.11 6.49 -2.00
N LEU A 181 18.37 6.66 -1.60
CA LEU A 181 19.20 7.77 -2.04
C LEU A 181 20.34 7.26 -2.91
N HIS A 182 20.72 8.05 -3.90
CA HIS A 182 21.96 7.85 -4.64
C HIS A 182 23.14 8.36 -3.81
N ASP A 183 24.25 7.61 -3.77
CA ASP A 183 25.39 7.93 -2.91
C ASP A 183 26.08 9.27 -3.29
N ARG A 184 25.94 9.72 -4.55
CA ARG A 184 26.40 11.05 -4.97
C ARG A 184 25.53 12.18 -4.38
N ASP A 185 24.27 11.89 -4.07
CA ASP A 185 23.34 12.89 -3.51
C ASP A 185 23.58 13.13 -2.01
N THR A 186 24.23 12.20 -1.30
CA THR A 186 24.61 12.41 0.10
C THR A 186 25.71 13.46 0.30
N PHE A 187 26.43 13.84 -0.77
CA PHE A 187 27.44 14.89 -0.73
C PHE A 187 26.97 16.24 -1.29
N SER A 188 25.77 16.33 -1.86
CA SER A 188 25.21 17.57 -2.43
C SER A 188 24.22 18.27 -1.48
N GLY A 189 24.49 18.21 -0.17
CA GLY A 189 23.90 19.12 0.81
C GLY A 189 24.43 20.54 0.59
N GLY A 190 23.90 21.24 -0.43
CA GLY A 190 24.19 22.66 -0.65
C GLY A 190 24.35 23.03 -2.12
N LEU A 191 23.25 23.05 -2.88
CA LEU A 191 23.08 23.96 -4.01
C LEU A 191 21.60 24.35 -4.06
N ALA A 192 21.24 25.33 -3.21
CA ALA A 192 20.04 26.11 -3.42
C ALA A 192 20.27 27.00 -4.65
N TYR A 193 19.32 26.99 -5.58
CA TYR A 193 19.13 28.08 -6.54
C TYR A 193 18.36 29.21 -5.87
#